data_AF-A0AAV7YTP3-F1
#
_entry.id   AF-A0AAV7YTP3-F1
#
_cell.length_a   1.000
_cell.length_b   1.000
_cell.length_c   1.000
_cell.angle_alpha   90.00
_cell.angle_beta   90.00
_cell.angle_gamma   90.00
#
_symmetry.space_group_name_H-M   'P 1'
#
loop_
_entity.id
_entity.type
_entity.pdbx_description
1 polymer ?
#
loop_
_entity_poly.entity_id
_entity_poly.type
_entity_poly.pdbx_seq_one_letter_code
_entity_poly.pdbx_strand_id
1 'polypeptide(L)'
;MKKAKYSQVYTFRETNVTSNNIKNYEKEIFSLMEVSDFVAFDTEFTGGLGLRNLNSSKPNQRHTALTNFVTRYGMVEFGLSFVQSNRSTPTITTFTFPVLDGKKFLSDTSSLLFLKQNKFDFNYLFENAIIINPSDRYLVENKSKTFSSEYENEESSYDLTPGTILCRIIGNLFVIEKEKRVSWVNPKLPIVGHFVSMDLYLTLRTFITDIDKNWKKFRSFLRKIEIFDTKLISSHWDRNVPNGLQLLFGRILGDLDIKLEMVSNQKYLEKEKSKKSNVKKNEKKGEMEVESKVEEEEEEKEKEEEESKNENENEKVVEKKEYTTEFEGGHSAGFDSFMTAIVFYFLTDKFDLDEIESFKGSLFGGNRKIFQL
;
A
#
# COMPACT_ATOMS: atom_id res chain seq x y z
N MET A 1 7.39 -16.18 10.25
CA MET A 1 6.48 -16.41 9.09
C MET A 1 6.60 -17.87 8.64
N LYS A 2 5.69 -18.38 7.79
CA LYS A 2 5.83 -19.72 7.16
C LYS A 2 6.40 -19.55 5.75
N LYS A 3 7.31 -20.44 5.32
CA LYS A 3 7.83 -20.44 3.94
C LYS A 3 6.74 -20.82 2.93
N ALA A 4 6.79 -20.22 1.75
CA ALA A 4 5.76 -20.31 0.72
C ALA A 4 5.87 -21.60 -0.11
N LYS A 5 4.83 -21.91 -0.90
CA LYS A 5 4.88 -22.91 -1.97
C LYS A 5 4.61 -22.24 -3.30
N TYR A 6 5.44 -22.57 -4.29
CA TYR A 6 5.66 -21.80 -5.53
C TYR A 6 4.60 -22.09 -6.59
N SER A 7 3.33 -21.85 -6.26
CA SER A 7 2.18 -21.91 -7.18
C SER A 7 1.00 -21.13 -6.59
N GLN A 8 1.20 -19.84 -6.30
CA GLN A 8 0.23 -19.02 -5.58
C GLN A 8 -0.47 -18.04 -6.53
N VAL A 9 -1.79 -18.20 -6.64
CA VAL A 9 -2.68 -17.15 -7.13
C VAL A 9 -2.80 -16.09 -6.03
N TYR A 10 -2.42 -14.85 -6.36
CA TYR A 10 -2.61 -13.71 -5.47
C TYR A 10 -3.91 -13.00 -5.85
N THR A 11 -4.86 -12.94 -4.92
CA THR A 11 -6.05 -12.10 -5.08
C THR A 11 -5.69 -10.65 -4.78
N PHE A 12 -5.62 -9.83 -5.82
CA PHE A 12 -5.54 -8.37 -5.70
C PHE A 12 -6.95 -7.78 -5.63
N ARG A 13 -7.22 -6.95 -4.61
CA ARG A 13 -8.43 -6.13 -4.48
C ARG A 13 -8.04 -4.72 -4.06
N GLU A 14 -7.97 -3.80 -5.01
CA GLU A 14 -7.84 -2.37 -4.75
C GLU A 14 -9.20 -1.74 -4.42
N THR A 15 -9.24 -0.75 -3.53
CA THR A 15 -10.46 -0.03 -3.13
C THR A 15 -10.15 1.45 -2.97
N ASN A 16 -10.76 2.31 -3.79
CA ASN A 16 -10.58 3.76 -3.67
C ASN A 16 -11.38 4.31 -2.49
N VAL A 17 -10.68 4.85 -1.49
CA VAL A 17 -11.25 5.33 -0.24
C VAL A 17 -11.24 6.84 -0.19
N THR A 18 -12.40 7.45 -0.37
CA THR A 18 -12.61 8.88 -0.59
C THR A 18 -13.22 9.58 0.62
N SER A 19 -13.25 10.91 0.60
CA SER A 19 -13.98 11.72 1.57
C SER A 19 -15.44 11.28 1.78
N ASN A 20 -16.08 10.79 0.71
CA ASN A 20 -17.47 10.36 0.70
C ASN A 20 -17.70 8.93 1.22
N ASN A 21 -16.67 8.08 1.35
CA ASN A 21 -16.85 6.65 1.65
C ASN A 21 -16.00 6.08 2.81
N ILE A 22 -15.00 6.82 3.33
CA ILE A 22 -14.06 6.28 4.33
C ILE A 22 -14.72 5.74 5.62
N LYS A 23 -15.83 6.36 6.06
CA LYS A 23 -16.62 5.91 7.23
C LYS A 23 -17.17 4.48 7.07
N ASN A 24 -17.31 3.99 5.83
CA ASN A 24 -17.75 2.63 5.52
C ASN A 24 -16.61 1.60 5.64
N TYR A 25 -15.38 2.02 5.33
CA TYR A 25 -14.21 1.13 5.29
C TYR A 25 -13.40 1.13 6.59
N GLU A 26 -13.58 2.11 7.49
CA GLU A 26 -12.82 2.21 8.74
C GLU A 26 -12.84 0.90 9.57
N LYS A 27 -14.01 0.26 9.73
CA LYS A 27 -14.13 -1.02 10.46
C LYS A 27 -13.47 -2.20 9.72
N GLU A 28 -13.51 -2.23 8.38
CA GLU A 28 -12.80 -3.24 7.56
C GLU A 28 -11.28 -3.08 7.72
N ILE A 29 -10.79 -1.85 7.58
CA ILE A 29 -9.36 -1.51 7.70
C ILE A 29 -8.81 -1.83 9.10
N PHE A 30 -9.52 -1.48 10.18
CA PHE A 30 -9.08 -1.86 11.53
C PHE A 30 -9.04 -3.37 11.74
N SER A 31 -10.05 -4.11 11.27
CA SER A 31 -10.02 -5.58 11.36
C SER A 31 -8.81 -6.16 10.61
N LEU A 32 -8.46 -5.59 9.45
CA LEU A 32 -7.28 -6.02 8.68
C LEU A 32 -5.96 -5.73 9.40
N MET A 33 -5.85 -4.67 10.22
CA MET A 33 -4.64 -4.44 11.04
C MET A 33 -4.42 -5.55 12.08
N GLU A 34 -5.50 -6.15 12.61
CA GLU A 34 -5.44 -7.19 13.62
C GLU A 34 -5.06 -8.57 13.03
N VAL A 35 -5.47 -8.84 11.78
CA VAL A 35 -5.35 -10.18 11.15
C VAL A 35 -4.37 -10.27 9.96
N SER A 36 -3.55 -9.23 9.74
CA SER A 36 -2.49 -9.24 8.72
C SER A 36 -1.12 -9.55 9.32
N ASP A 37 -0.23 -10.17 8.54
CA ASP A 37 1.16 -10.41 8.94
C ASP A 37 2.04 -9.16 8.80
N PHE A 38 1.69 -8.26 7.85
CA PHE A 38 2.31 -6.95 7.65
C PHE A 38 1.42 -6.04 6.78
N VAL A 39 1.77 -4.75 6.72
CA VAL A 39 1.19 -3.76 5.81
C VAL A 39 2.28 -3.11 4.96
N ALA A 40 2.07 -3.02 3.65
CA ALA A 40 2.89 -2.19 2.77
C ALA A 40 2.21 -0.84 2.52
N PHE A 41 2.99 0.22 2.32
CA PHE A 41 2.49 1.54 1.96
C PHE A 41 3.40 2.23 0.94
N ASP A 42 2.80 3.15 0.19
CA ASP A 42 3.47 4.00 -0.81
C ASP A 42 2.75 5.37 -0.89
N THR A 43 3.35 6.39 -1.50
CA THR A 43 2.79 7.76 -1.54
C THR A 43 3.10 8.51 -2.83
N GLU A 44 2.08 9.12 -3.44
CA GLU A 44 2.27 10.05 -4.56
C GLU A 44 2.23 11.50 -4.06
N PHE A 45 3.08 12.35 -4.63
CA PHE A 45 3.32 13.70 -4.09
C PHE A 45 3.74 14.74 -5.15
N THR A 46 3.55 16.02 -4.82
CA THR A 46 3.54 17.12 -5.79
C THR A 46 4.90 17.59 -6.33
N GLY A 47 6.03 17.01 -5.92
CA GLY A 47 7.35 17.50 -6.31
C GLY A 47 8.53 16.67 -5.80
N GLY A 48 9.75 17.14 -6.01
CA GLY A 48 10.97 16.53 -5.50
C GLY A 48 11.79 15.72 -6.51
N LEU A 49 11.26 15.48 -7.72
CA LEU A 49 12.00 14.86 -8.82
C LEU A 49 13.29 15.65 -9.09
N GLY A 50 14.44 15.00 -8.90
CA GLY A 50 15.77 15.60 -9.09
C GLY A 50 16.41 16.25 -7.87
N LEU A 51 15.81 16.23 -6.67
CA LEU A 51 16.41 16.78 -5.44
C LEU A 51 17.60 15.94 -4.93
N ARG A 52 18.78 16.12 -5.56
CA ARG A 52 20.04 15.39 -5.30
C ARG A 52 20.42 15.27 -3.80
N ASN A 53 20.06 16.25 -2.98
CA ASN A 53 20.40 16.30 -1.55
C ASN A 53 19.67 15.28 -0.67
N LEU A 54 18.52 14.74 -1.12
CA LEU A 54 17.78 13.70 -0.38
C LEU A 54 18.63 12.42 -0.21
N ASN A 55 19.52 12.15 -1.16
CA ASN A 55 20.39 10.97 -1.15
C ASN A 55 21.75 11.19 -0.47
N SER A 56 21.90 12.23 0.36
CA SER A 56 23.14 12.42 1.15
C SER A 56 23.40 11.21 2.05
N SER A 57 24.64 10.71 2.06
CA SER A 57 25.06 9.60 2.94
C SER A 57 25.41 10.02 4.37
N LYS A 58 25.24 11.30 4.74
CA LYS A 58 25.40 11.80 6.11
C LYS A 58 24.01 11.95 6.76
N PRO A 59 23.64 11.16 7.80
CA PRO A 59 22.26 11.09 8.27
C PRO A 59 21.62 12.44 8.64
N ASN A 60 22.34 13.31 9.36
CA ASN A 60 21.87 14.66 9.69
C ASN A 60 21.51 15.47 8.44
N GLN A 61 22.32 15.39 7.37
CA GLN A 61 22.10 16.16 6.14
C GLN A 61 20.88 15.64 5.37
N ARG A 62 20.72 14.32 5.26
CA ARG A 62 19.52 13.72 4.68
C ARG A 62 18.28 14.13 5.48
N HIS A 63 18.34 14.01 6.80
CA HIS A 63 17.21 14.36 7.66
C HIS A 63 16.80 15.83 7.48
N THR A 64 17.75 16.76 7.46
CA THR A 64 17.45 18.17 7.14
C THR A 64 16.88 18.33 5.72
N ALA A 65 17.39 17.61 4.73
CA ALA A 65 16.89 17.68 3.35
C ALA A 65 15.46 17.14 3.20
N LEU A 66 15.13 16.00 3.82
CA LEU A 66 13.79 15.42 3.86
C LEU A 66 12.81 16.30 4.64
N THR A 67 13.20 16.84 5.80
CA THR A 67 12.39 17.79 6.57
C THR A 67 12.11 19.08 5.78
N ASN A 68 13.09 19.59 5.01
CA ASN A 68 12.92 20.73 4.11
C ASN A 68 12.11 20.40 2.83
N PHE A 69 12.02 19.13 2.44
CA PHE A 69 11.18 18.65 1.35
C PHE A 69 9.71 18.56 1.79
N VAL A 70 9.42 17.83 2.88
CA VAL A 70 8.02 17.61 3.32
C VAL A 70 7.37 18.85 3.93
N THR A 71 8.14 19.88 4.29
CA THR A 71 7.59 21.21 4.65
C THR A 71 7.25 22.08 3.44
N ARG A 72 7.60 21.65 2.21
CA ARG A 72 7.33 22.38 0.97
C ARG A 72 6.31 21.70 0.06
N TYR A 73 6.36 20.37 -0.06
CA TYR A 73 5.51 19.62 -0.99
C TYR A 73 4.35 18.92 -0.26
N GLY A 74 3.30 18.60 -1.03
CA GLY A 74 2.09 17.94 -0.56
C GLY A 74 2.01 16.50 -1.04
N MET A 75 1.34 15.65 -0.26
CA MET A 75 0.87 14.33 -0.69
C MET A 75 -0.41 14.53 -1.53
N VAL A 76 -0.57 13.76 -2.60
CA VAL A 76 -1.80 13.69 -3.42
C VAL A 76 -2.49 12.33 -3.33
N GLU A 77 -1.74 11.26 -3.08
CA GLU A 77 -2.31 9.93 -2.87
C GLU A 77 -1.52 9.15 -1.83
N PHE A 78 -2.21 8.27 -1.12
CA PHE A 78 -1.65 7.36 -0.13
C PHE A 78 -2.17 5.95 -0.40
N GLY A 79 -1.28 4.95 -0.38
CA GLY A 79 -1.63 3.55 -0.60
C GLY A 79 -1.37 2.69 0.63
N LEU A 80 -2.26 1.74 0.91
CA LEU A 80 -2.07 0.67 1.90
C LEU A 80 -2.37 -0.68 1.28
N SER A 81 -1.50 -1.66 1.50
CA SER A 81 -1.72 -3.06 1.10
C SER A 81 -1.51 -4.00 2.28
N PHE A 82 -2.60 -4.56 2.80
CA PHE A 82 -2.65 -5.48 3.95
C PHE A 82 -2.47 -6.93 3.50
N VAL A 83 -1.48 -7.64 4.06
CA VAL A 83 -1.10 -9.00 3.62
C VAL A 83 -1.47 -10.07 4.64
N GLN A 84 -2.20 -11.09 4.19
CA GLN A 84 -2.61 -12.24 4.99
C GLN A 84 -2.01 -13.54 4.42
N SER A 85 -0.91 -13.99 5.03
CA SER A 85 -0.07 -15.14 4.64
C SER A 85 -0.48 -16.45 5.30
N ASN A 86 -1.34 -16.39 6.32
CA ASN A 86 -1.76 -17.55 7.12
C ASN A 86 -2.77 -18.48 6.40
N ARG A 87 -3.15 -18.15 5.16
CA ARG A 87 -4.04 -18.92 4.26
C ARG A 87 -3.24 -19.82 3.30
N SER A 88 -3.93 -20.68 2.55
CA SER A 88 -3.34 -21.47 1.45
C SER A 88 -2.77 -20.61 0.32
N THR A 89 -3.39 -19.45 0.10
CA THR A 89 -3.05 -18.43 -0.91
C THR A 89 -2.99 -17.07 -0.21
N PRO A 90 -1.88 -16.31 -0.29
CA PRO A 90 -1.79 -15.00 0.31
C PRO A 90 -2.88 -14.07 -0.23
N THR A 91 -3.60 -13.41 0.67
CA THR A 91 -4.59 -12.39 0.29
C THR A 91 -3.97 -11.01 0.49
N ILE A 92 -4.09 -10.12 -0.49
CA ILE A 92 -3.65 -8.73 -0.37
C ILE A 92 -4.86 -7.81 -0.61
N THR A 93 -5.24 -7.06 0.43
CA THR A 93 -6.32 -6.07 0.33
C THR A 93 -5.70 -4.68 0.29
N THR A 94 -5.95 -3.97 -0.81
CA THR A 94 -5.33 -2.68 -1.12
C THR A 94 -6.36 -1.55 -1.02
N PHE A 95 -5.98 -0.45 -0.40
CA PHE A 95 -6.78 0.76 -0.27
C PHE A 95 -6.00 1.97 -0.78
N THR A 96 -6.65 2.78 -1.61
CA THR A 96 -6.04 3.90 -2.33
C THR A 96 -6.79 5.18 -1.95
N PHE A 97 -6.11 6.09 -1.26
CA PHE A 97 -6.71 7.28 -0.67
C PHE A 97 -6.25 8.52 -1.44
N PRO A 98 -7.10 9.17 -2.27
CA PRO A 98 -6.83 10.53 -2.71
C PRO A 98 -6.79 11.45 -1.48
N VAL A 99 -5.71 12.21 -1.33
CA VAL A 99 -5.41 13.00 -0.13
C VAL A 99 -5.02 14.42 -0.54
N LEU A 100 -5.45 15.41 0.23
CA LEU A 100 -4.94 16.77 0.10
C LEU A 100 -4.54 17.33 1.47
N ASP A 101 -3.38 17.95 1.53
CA ASP A 101 -2.96 18.75 2.69
C ASP A 101 -3.79 20.04 2.76
N GLY A 102 -4.43 20.30 3.90
CA GLY A 102 -5.16 21.55 4.16
C GLY A 102 -4.24 22.76 4.36
N LYS A 103 -2.91 22.55 4.48
CA LYS A 103 -1.90 23.62 4.44
C LYS A 103 -1.51 23.93 2.98
N LYS A 104 -1.00 25.14 2.74
CA LYS A 104 -0.42 25.49 1.43
C LYS A 104 0.86 24.69 1.18
N PHE A 105 0.93 24.03 0.03
CA PHE A 105 2.11 23.35 -0.49
C PHE A 105 2.53 23.90 -1.87
N LEU A 106 3.72 23.51 -2.32
CA LEU A 106 4.25 23.76 -3.65
C LEU A 106 4.04 22.53 -4.54
N SER A 107 4.14 22.72 -5.86
CA SER A 107 4.20 21.64 -6.85
C SER A 107 5.28 21.91 -7.88
N ASP A 108 6.07 20.90 -8.24
CA ASP A 108 7.03 20.98 -9.34
C ASP A 108 6.36 20.51 -10.64
N THR A 109 6.43 21.30 -11.71
CA THR A 109 5.78 20.99 -13.00
C THR A 109 6.17 19.63 -13.55
N SER A 110 7.42 19.20 -13.35
CA SER A 110 7.91 17.88 -13.75
C SER A 110 7.18 16.73 -13.07
N SER A 111 6.79 16.90 -11.80
CA SER A 111 6.10 15.86 -11.03
C SER A 111 4.63 15.80 -11.39
N LEU A 112 3.97 16.96 -11.60
CA LEU A 112 2.61 17.00 -12.11
C LEU A 112 2.51 16.41 -13.54
N LEU A 113 3.50 16.64 -14.39
CA LEU A 113 3.56 16.06 -15.73
C LEU A 113 3.81 14.54 -15.68
N PHE A 114 4.73 14.07 -14.83
CA PHE A 114 4.97 12.63 -14.62
C PHE A 114 3.71 11.90 -14.14
N LEU A 115 3.05 12.42 -13.10
CA LEU A 115 1.76 11.91 -12.63
C LEU A 115 0.73 11.87 -13.77
N LYS A 116 0.58 12.95 -14.54
CA LYS A 116 -0.41 12.99 -15.63
C LYS A 116 -0.09 12.03 -16.78
N GLN A 117 1.19 11.84 -17.10
CA GLN A 117 1.65 10.86 -18.09
C GLN A 117 1.32 9.43 -17.64
N ASN A 118 1.47 9.14 -16.35
CA ASN A 118 1.14 7.85 -15.75
C ASN A 118 -0.35 7.71 -15.35
N LYS A 119 -1.23 8.38 -16.10
CA LYS A 119 -2.71 8.34 -16.00
C LYS A 119 -3.34 8.94 -14.74
N PHE A 120 -2.59 9.58 -13.84
CA PHE A 120 -3.15 10.19 -12.62
C PHE A 120 -4.27 11.21 -12.93
N ASP A 121 -5.40 11.10 -12.23
CA ASP A 121 -6.55 11.97 -12.43
C ASP A 121 -6.68 13.03 -11.33
N PHE A 122 -6.18 14.22 -11.66
CA PHE A 122 -6.30 15.41 -10.83
C PHE A 122 -7.75 15.89 -10.64
N ASN A 123 -8.68 15.62 -11.56
CA ASN A 123 -10.08 15.99 -11.37
C ASN A 123 -10.70 15.12 -10.28
N TYR A 124 -10.54 13.81 -10.39
CA TYR A 124 -10.96 12.85 -9.37
C TYR A 124 -10.35 13.20 -8.00
N LEU A 125 -9.06 13.56 -7.94
CA LEU A 125 -8.41 14.07 -6.73
C LEU A 125 -9.16 15.27 -6.14
N PHE A 126 -9.34 16.36 -6.90
CA PHE A 126 -9.97 17.58 -6.36
C PHE A 126 -11.44 17.39 -5.96
N GLU A 127 -12.15 16.44 -6.57
CA GLU A 127 -13.54 16.10 -6.23
C GLU A 127 -13.67 15.15 -5.02
N ASN A 128 -12.72 14.23 -4.81
CA ASN A 128 -12.87 13.10 -3.88
C ASN A 128 -11.83 13.04 -2.75
N ALA A 129 -10.85 13.95 -2.73
CA ALA A 129 -9.77 13.92 -1.75
C ALA A 129 -10.24 14.02 -0.30
N ILE A 130 -9.58 13.25 0.56
CA ILE A 130 -9.62 13.41 2.01
C ILE A 130 -8.69 14.58 2.37
N ILE A 131 -9.29 15.72 2.74
CA ILE A 131 -8.54 16.90 3.17
C ILE A 131 -8.05 16.70 4.62
N ILE A 132 -6.75 16.79 4.83
CA ILE A 132 -6.08 16.63 6.12
C ILE A 132 -5.73 18.00 6.71
N ASN A 133 -6.43 18.39 7.77
CA ASN A 133 -6.23 19.65 8.46
C ASN A 133 -5.31 19.48 9.68
N PRO A 134 -4.62 20.53 10.14
CA PRO A 134 -3.78 20.46 11.34
C PRO A 134 -4.52 19.99 12.60
N SER A 135 -5.84 20.25 12.67
CA SER A 135 -6.75 19.86 13.75
C SER A 135 -7.07 18.37 13.77
N ASP A 136 -7.11 17.69 12.61
CA ASP A 136 -7.44 16.27 12.52
C ASP A 136 -6.40 15.42 13.26
N ARG A 137 -5.12 15.80 13.17
CA ARG A 137 -4.00 15.20 13.92
C ARG A 137 -4.17 15.37 15.44
N TYR A 138 -4.57 16.56 15.90
CA TYR A 138 -4.69 16.91 17.31
C TYR A 138 -5.76 16.08 18.05
N LEU A 139 -6.83 15.68 17.35
CA LEU A 139 -7.87 14.81 17.92
C LEU A 139 -7.33 13.41 18.24
N VAL A 140 -6.50 12.84 17.36
CA VAL A 140 -5.81 11.54 17.59
C VAL A 140 -4.85 11.64 18.77
N GLU A 141 -4.09 12.74 18.87
CA GLU A 141 -3.11 12.95 19.95
C GLU A 141 -3.71 13.09 21.37
N ASN A 142 -5.02 13.39 21.49
CA ASN A 142 -5.65 13.69 22.77
C ASN A 142 -6.80 12.76 23.15
N LYS A 143 -7.68 12.33 22.21
CA LYS A 143 -8.78 11.38 22.51
C LYS A 143 -8.28 9.99 22.90
N SER A 144 -7.04 9.65 22.52
CA SER A 144 -6.32 8.43 22.96
C SER A 144 -6.18 8.31 24.48
N LYS A 145 -6.31 9.41 25.25
CA LYS A 145 -6.30 9.39 26.72
C LYS A 145 -7.63 8.97 27.37
N THR A 146 -8.74 9.01 26.64
CA THR A 146 -10.10 8.87 27.18
C THR A 146 -10.84 7.63 26.69
N PHE A 147 -10.24 6.87 25.76
CA PHE A 147 -10.91 5.77 25.06
C PHE A 147 -10.94 4.43 25.83
N SER A 148 -10.69 4.44 27.15
CA SER A 148 -10.67 3.21 27.96
C SER A 148 -12.07 2.82 28.46
N SER A 149 -12.59 1.71 27.93
CA SER A 149 -13.65 0.83 28.47
C SER A 149 -15.06 1.38 28.76
N GLU A 150 -15.29 2.68 28.96
CA GLU A 150 -16.63 3.20 29.29
C GLU A 150 -17.42 3.68 28.06
N TYR A 151 -16.75 3.99 26.95
CA TYR A 151 -17.36 4.59 25.75
C TYR A 151 -17.92 3.61 24.70
N GLU A 152 -17.88 2.30 24.92
CA GLU A 152 -18.55 1.34 24.00
C GLU A 152 -20.09 1.42 24.09
N ASN A 153 -20.63 1.93 25.21
CA ASN A 153 -22.07 2.11 25.41
C ASN A 153 -22.57 3.54 25.10
N GLU A 154 -21.66 4.52 25.00
CA GLU A 154 -21.98 5.87 24.50
C GLU A 154 -21.38 6.05 23.10
N GLU A 155 -22.05 5.48 22.09
CA GLU A 155 -21.86 5.76 20.65
C GLU A 155 -22.34 7.19 20.31
N SER A 156 -21.87 8.17 21.10
CA SER A 156 -22.17 9.58 20.98
C SER A 156 -21.72 10.08 19.60
N SER A 157 -22.68 10.61 18.84
CA SER A 157 -22.57 10.88 17.39
C SER A 157 -21.70 12.08 17.05
N TYR A 158 -20.43 12.06 17.49
CA TYR A 158 -19.37 12.90 16.95
C TYR A 158 -19.02 12.42 15.55
N ASP A 159 -19.64 13.02 14.53
CA ASP A 159 -19.24 12.83 13.14
C ASP A 159 -17.79 13.28 12.95
N LEU A 160 -16.89 12.29 12.96
CA LEU A 160 -15.49 12.48 12.65
C LEU A 160 -15.37 12.90 11.18
N THR A 161 -14.60 13.94 10.90
CA THR A 161 -14.27 14.31 9.53
C THR A 161 -13.56 13.15 8.83
N PRO A 162 -13.66 13.02 7.49
CA PRO A 162 -12.87 12.06 6.74
C PRO A 162 -11.36 12.16 7.03
N GLY A 163 -10.86 13.38 7.25
CA GLY A 163 -9.47 13.62 7.63
C GLY A 163 -9.12 13.10 9.03
N THR A 164 -9.99 13.29 10.03
CA THR A 164 -9.80 12.71 11.37
C THR A 164 -9.87 11.17 11.33
N ILE A 165 -10.74 10.58 10.49
CA ILE A 165 -10.80 9.13 10.29
C ILE A 165 -9.49 8.61 9.69
N LEU A 166 -8.97 9.23 8.62
CA LEU A 166 -7.71 8.80 8.02
C LEU A 166 -6.52 9.01 8.97
N CYS A 167 -6.43 10.16 9.66
CA CYS A 167 -5.44 10.37 10.72
C CYS A 167 -5.54 9.32 11.85
N ARG A 168 -6.75 8.86 12.20
CA ARG A 168 -6.95 7.77 13.19
C ARG A 168 -6.43 6.44 12.65
N ILE A 169 -6.72 6.09 11.40
CA ILE A 169 -6.22 4.86 10.76
C ILE A 169 -4.68 4.88 10.71
N ILE A 170 -4.06 5.91 10.13
CA ILE A 170 -2.59 5.99 9.99
C ILE A 170 -1.90 6.12 11.35
N GLY A 171 -2.50 6.84 12.31
CA GLY A 171 -1.97 6.98 13.66
C GLY A 171 -1.91 5.68 14.46
N ASN A 172 -2.81 4.72 14.18
CA ASN A 172 -2.75 3.38 14.76
C ASN A 172 -1.67 2.52 14.09
N LEU A 173 -1.50 2.57 12.76
CA LEU A 173 -0.45 1.82 12.07
C LEU A 173 0.96 2.15 12.60
N PHE A 174 1.26 3.44 12.78
CA PHE A 174 2.58 3.91 13.22
C PHE A 174 2.76 3.96 14.75
N VAL A 175 1.88 3.27 15.51
CA VAL A 175 1.89 3.03 16.97
C VAL A 175 2.77 4.00 17.79
N ILE A 176 2.32 5.24 17.96
CA ILE A 176 3.00 6.16 18.89
C ILE A 176 2.63 5.78 20.33
N GLU A 177 3.46 4.94 20.96
CA GLU A 177 3.44 4.75 22.40
C GLU A 177 3.72 6.07 23.15
N LYS A 178 2.64 6.77 23.51
CA LYS A 178 2.61 7.77 24.58
C LYS A 178 2.33 7.10 25.94
N GLU A 179 3.30 6.29 26.37
CA GLU A 179 3.54 5.91 27.77
C GLU A 179 2.32 5.46 28.60
N LYS A 180 1.91 4.19 28.38
CA LYS A 180 0.98 3.37 29.21
C LYS A 180 -0.50 3.75 29.10
N ARG A 181 -1.31 2.73 28.73
CA ARG A 181 -2.77 2.77 28.45
C ARG A 181 -3.06 3.50 27.12
N VAL A 182 -3.71 2.91 26.12
CA VAL A 182 -4.40 1.61 26.00
C VAL A 182 -3.84 0.84 24.79
N SER A 183 -3.80 -0.49 24.86
CA SER A 183 -3.34 -1.36 23.77
C SER A 183 -4.42 -1.55 22.69
N TRP A 184 -4.67 -0.51 21.91
CA TRP A 184 -5.49 -0.60 20.70
C TRP A 184 -4.63 -1.07 19.53
N VAL A 185 -5.02 -2.20 18.93
CA VAL A 185 -4.36 -2.86 17.79
C VAL A 185 -2.96 -3.44 18.11
N ASN A 186 -2.56 -4.46 17.33
CA ASN A 186 -1.34 -5.24 17.51
C ASN A 186 -0.07 -4.35 17.45
N PRO A 187 0.74 -4.25 18.53
CA PRO A 187 1.86 -3.30 18.62
C PRO A 187 3.08 -3.64 17.74
N LYS A 188 2.93 -4.60 16.82
CA LYS A 188 3.97 -5.15 15.95
C LYS A 188 3.44 -5.58 14.57
N LEU A 189 2.54 -4.81 13.96
CA LEU A 189 2.27 -4.97 12.54
C LEU A 189 3.44 -4.35 11.75
N PRO A 190 4.27 -5.12 11.03
CA PRO A 190 5.40 -4.57 10.30
C PRO A 190 4.94 -3.63 9.19
N ILE A 191 5.61 -2.49 9.06
CA ILE A 191 5.34 -1.50 8.01
C ILE A 191 6.40 -1.66 6.92
N VAL A 192 5.98 -1.73 5.67
CA VAL A 192 6.85 -2.02 4.53
C VAL A 192 6.72 -0.93 3.49
N GLY A 193 7.85 -0.50 2.90
CA GLY A 193 7.86 0.41 1.76
C GLY A 193 8.98 0.09 0.77
N HIS A 194 9.05 0.80 -0.35
CA HIS A 194 10.16 0.72 -1.30
C HIS A 194 10.93 2.04 -1.34
N PHE A 195 12.19 2.08 -0.88
CA PHE A 195 12.98 3.31 -0.79
C PHE A 195 12.30 4.41 0.07
N VAL A 196 11.57 3.95 1.09
CA VAL A 196 10.47 4.59 1.87
C VAL A 196 10.81 5.89 2.63
N SER A 197 11.99 6.50 2.40
CA SER A 197 12.48 7.65 3.15
C SER A 197 11.69 8.95 2.90
N MET A 198 11.07 9.13 1.72
CA MET A 198 10.24 10.31 1.44
C MET A 198 8.82 10.12 2.00
N ASP A 199 8.28 8.94 1.72
CA ASP A 199 6.95 8.43 2.05
C ASP A 199 6.73 8.46 3.55
N LEU A 200 7.68 7.90 4.32
CA LEU A 200 7.68 7.94 5.78
C LEU A 200 7.64 9.38 6.32
N TYR A 201 8.45 10.29 5.77
CA TYR A 201 8.47 11.67 6.22
C TYR A 201 7.18 12.41 5.87
N LEU A 202 6.60 12.18 4.68
CA LEU A 202 5.33 12.78 4.25
C LEU A 202 4.16 12.27 5.09
N THR A 203 4.13 10.96 5.35
CA THR A 203 3.11 10.26 6.15
C THR A 203 3.09 10.75 7.59
N LEU A 204 4.26 10.73 8.25
CA LEU A 204 4.41 11.25 9.62
C LEU A 204 3.98 12.71 9.71
N ARG A 205 4.49 13.56 8.80
CA ARG A 205 4.19 15.00 8.74
C ARG A 205 2.70 15.29 8.52
N THR A 206 2.04 14.53 7.64
CA THR A 206 0.67 14.81 7.20
C THR A 206 -0.35 14.28 8.19
N PHE A 207 -0.25 13.02 8.61
CA PHE A 207 -1.28 12.39 9.42
C PHE A 207 -1.01 12.44 10.94
N ILE A 208 0.25 12.56 11.37
CA ILE A 208 0.63 12.21 12.75
C ILE A 208 1.24 13.39 13.52
N THR A 209 2.43 13.88 13.16
CA THR A 209 3.15 14.95 13.89
C THR A 209 4.10 15.72 12.98
N ASP A 210 4.36 16.99 13.29
CA ASP A 210 5.43 17.72 12.60
C ASP A 210 6.81 17.14 12.96
N ILE A 211 7.71 17.08 11.97
CA ILE A 211 9.00 16.38 12.08
C ILE A 211 9.97 17.16 12.99
N ASP A 212 10.43 16.54 14.09
CA ASP A 212 11.46 17.14 14.96
C ASP A 212 12.79 17.28 14.18
N LYS A 213 13.28 18.52 14.08
CA LYS A 213 14.49 18.91 13.34
C LYS A 213 15.79 18.33 13.94
N ASN A 214 15.74 17.77 15.14
CA ASN A 214 16.85 17.09 15.77
C ASN A 214 16.88 15.61 15.37
N TRP A 215 17.79 15.26 14.46
CA TRP A 215 17.99 13.89 14.01
C TRP A 215 18.07 12.86 15.14
N LYS A 216 18.70 13.16 16.30
CA LYS A 216 18.78 12.18 17.40
C LYS A 216 17.41 11.84 18.00
N LYS A 217 16.52 12.83 18.12
CA LYS A 217 15.15 12.62 18.61
C LYS A 217 14.30 11.90 17.57
N PHE A 218 14.33 12.36 16.32
CA PHE A 218 13.59 11.73 15.23
C PHE A 218 14.04 10.27 14.99
N ARG A 219 15.35 10.01 15.08
CA ARG A 219 15.92 8.65 15.12
C ARG A 219 15.37 7.82 16.29
N SER A 220 15.38 8.37 17.51
CA SER A 220 14.81 7.71 18.69
C SER A 220 13.30 7.45 18.60
N PHE A 221 12.57 8.23 17.79
CA PHE A 221 11.18 7.99 17.46
C PHE A 221 11.05 6.84 16.44
N LEU A 222 11.80 6.87 15.33
CA LEU A 222 11.73 5.83 14.30
C LEU A 222 12.14 4.43 14.81
N ARG A 223 12.97 4.33 15.86
CA ARG A 223 13.27 3.07 16.56
C ARG A 223 12.06 2.37 17.19
N LYS A 224 10.93 3.07 17.36
CA LYS A 224 9.69 2.49 17.88
C LYS A 224 8.82 1.83 16.81
N ILE A 225 9.11 2.06 15.53
CA ILE A 225 8.30 1.59 14.40
C ILE A 225 9.00 0.38 13.76
N GLU A 226 8.27 -0.72 13.61
CA GLU A 226 8.78 -1.94 12.97
C GLU A 226 8.77 -1.80 11.44
N ILE A 227 9.61 -0.90 10.90
CA ILE A 227 9.67 -0.56 9.47
C ILE A 227 10.76 -1.32 8.69
N PHE A 228 10.43 -1.74 7.46
CA PHE A 228 11.29 -2.45 6.53
C PHE A 228 11.31 -1.77 5.15
N ASP A 229 12.49 -1.65 4.55
CA ASP A 229 12.68 -1.06 3.22
C ASP A 229 13.05 -2.14 2.19
N THR A 230 12.11 -2.48 1.30
CA THR A 230 12.32 -3.51 0.26
C THR A 230 13.44 -3.16 -0.70
N LYS A 231 13.76 -1.87 -0.91
CA LYS A 231 14.89 -1.46 -1.75
C LYS A 231 16.23 -1.77 -1.07
N LEU A 232 16.30 -1.67 0.26
CA LEU A 232 17.47 -2.09 1.03
C LEU A 232 17.64 -3.61 1.01
N ILE A 233 16.57 -4.35 1.32
CA ILE A 233 16.59 -5.82 1.43
C ILE A 233 16.92 -6.46 0.08
N SER A 234 16.26 -6.06 -0.99
CA SER A 234 16.55 -6.56 -2.35
C SER A 234 17.94 -6.18 -2.86
N SER A 235 18.50 -5.04 -2.43
CA SER A 235 19.90 -4.66 -2.71
C SER A 235 20.93 -5.51 -1.95
N HIS A 236 20.51 -6.24 -0.91
CA HIS A 236 21.32 -7.26 -0.24
C HIS A 236 21.21 -8.61 -0.95
N TRP A 237 19.98 -9.02 -1.30
CA TRP A 237 19.67 -10.29 -1.97
C TRP A 237 20.46 -10.50 -3.27
N ASP A 238 20.39 -9.55 -4.21
CA ASP A 238 21.21 -9.56 -5.42
C ASP A 238 21.62 -8.13 -5.79
N ARG A 239 22.93 -7.95 -5.98
CA ARG A 239 23.55 -6.66 -6.32
C ARG A 239 23.10 -6.15 -7.70
N ASN A 240 22.57 -7.02 -8.55
CA ASN A 240 22.08 -6.72 -9.89
C ASN A 240 20.55 -6.49 -9.96
N VAL A 241 19.86 -6.48 -8.81
CA VAL A 241 18.45 -6.09 -8.73
C VAL A 241 18.21 -4.70 -9.33
N PRO A 242 17.17 -4.51 -10.17
CA PRO A 242 16.84 -3.23 -10.78
C PRO A 242 16.66 -2.06 -9.80
N ASN A 243 16.90 -0.84 -10.30
CA ASN A 243 16.47 0.48 -9.76
C ASN A 243 15.09 0.45 -9.08
N GLY A 244 14.04 0.68 -9.87
CA GLY A 244 12.68 0.92 -9.38
C GLY A 244 11.86 -0.33 -9.11
N LEU A 245 10.77 -0.11 -8.38
CA LEU A 245 9.85 -1.13 -7.87
C LEU A 245 9.27 -2.01 -8.98
N GLN A 246 8.71 -1.42 -10.04
CA GLN A 246 8.08 -2.14 -11.17
C GLN A 246 9.01 -3.16 -11.82
N LEU A 247 10.30 -2.82 -12.02
CA LEU A 247 11.28 -3.73 -12.63
C LEU A 247 11.71 -4.86 -11.68
N LEU A 248 11.76 -4.60 -10.37
CA LEU A 248 11.99 -5.63 -9.35
C LEU A 248 10.77 -6.55 -9.24
N PHE A 249 9.55 -6.00 -9.26
CA PHE A 249 8.29 -6.72 -9.26
C PHE A 249 8.15 -7.62 -10.50
N GLY A 250 8.36 -7.08 -11.71
CA GLY A 250 8.33 -7.85 -12.95
C GLY A 250 9.34 -9.01 -12.99
N ARG A 251 10.57 -8.78 -12.49
CA ARG A 251 11.54 -9.87 -12.30
C ARG A 251 11.02 -10.92 -11.31
N ILE A 252 10.47 -10.50 -10.17
CA ILE A 252 9.96 -11.42 -9.14
C ILE A 252 8.79 -12.26 -9.65
N LEU A 253 7.90 -11.71 -10.48
CA LEU A 253 6.84 -12.50 -11.13
C LEU A 253 7.44 -13.57 -12.07
N GLY A 254 8.47 -13.20 -12.84
CA GLY A 254 9.20 -14.14 -13.71
C GLY A 254 9.99 -15.21 -12.94
N ASP A 255 10.56 -14.86 -11.79
CA ASP A 255 11.27 -15.78 -10.88
C ASP A 255 10.31 -16.71 -10.10
N LEU A 256 8.98 -16.52 -10.20
CA LEU A 256 7.96 -17.23 -9.40
C LEU A 256 6.84 -17.94 -10.20
N ASP A 257 6.77 -17.76 -11.53
CA ASP A 257 5.66 -18.24 -12.37
C ASP A 257 4.25 -17.83 -11.86
N ILE A 258 4.15 -16.61 -11.31
CA ILE A 258 2.89 -16.11 -10.74
C ILE A 258 1.91 -15.73 -11.85
N LYS A 259 0.72 -16.33 -11.78
CA LYS A 259 -0.49 -15.81 -12.42
C LYS A 259 -1.20 -14.85 -11.46
N LEU A 260 -1.13 -13.56 -11.77
CA LEU A 260 -1.87 -12.52 -11.07
C LEU A 260 -3.34 -12.54 -11.51
N GLU A 261 -4.22 -13.12 -10.70
CA GLU A 261 -5.67 -12.98 -10.91
C GLU A 261 -6.12 -11.62 -10.38
N MET A 262 -6.19 -10.62 -11.27
CA MET A 262 -6.85 -9.35 -10.99
C MET A 262 -8.37 -9.57 -10.87
N VAL A 263 -8.83 -9.83 -9.65
CA VAL A 263 -10.25 -9.93 -9.33
C VAL A 263 -10.84 -8.52 -9.30
N SER A 264 -11.30 -8.05 -10.45
CA SER A 264 -11.92 -6.72 -10.56
C SER A 264 -13.08 -6.58 -9.58
N ASN A 265 -13.13 -5.45 -8.87
CA ASN A 265 -14.16 -5.15 -7.86
C ASN A 265 -15.58 -5.38 -8.39
N GLN A 266 -15.80 -5.12 -9.67
CA GLN A 266 -17.09 -5.33 -10.33
C GLN A 266 -17.56 -6.79 -10.22
N LYS A 267 -16.72 -7.77 -10.57
CA LYS A 267 -17.04 -9.21 -10.41
C LYS A 267 -17.27 -9.59 -8.94
N TYR A 268 -16.51 -9.01 -8.01
CA TYR A 268 -16.72 -9.27 -6.57
C TYR A 268 -18.03 -8.67 -6.05
N LEU A 269 -18.36 -7.43 -6.44
CA LEU A 269 -19.60 -6.74 -6.09
C LEU A 269 -20.83 -7.40 -6.73
N GLU A 270 -20.70 -7.94 -7.95
CA GLU A 270 -21.73 -8.78 -8.58
C GLU A 270 -21.92 -10.09 -7.80
N LYS A 271 -20.83 -10.74 -7.35
CA LYS A 271 -20.90 -11.93 -6.49
C LYS A 271 -21.56 -11.62 -5.14
N GLU A 272 -21.24 -10.49 -4.51
CA GLU A 272 -21.90 -9.99 -3.29
C GLU A 272 -23.40 -9.67 -3.51
N LYS A 273 -23.74 -8.98 -4.61
CA LYS A 273 -25.13 -8.70 -5.00
C LYS A 273 -25.90 -9.99 -5.25
N SER A 274 -25.28 -11.00 -5.89
CA SER A 274 -25.90 -12.31 -6.14
C SER A 274 -26.17 -13.10 -4.86
N LYS A 275 -25.28 -13.06 -3.86
CA LYS A 275 -25.55 -13.62 -2.53
C LYS A 275 -26.73 -12.91 -1.86
N LYS A 276 -26.72 -11.58 -1.84
CA LYS A 276 -27.76 -10.75 -1.19
C LYS A 276 -29.13 -10.87 -1.88
N SER A 277 -29.17 -11.03 -3.20
CA SER A 277 -30.40 -11.32 -3.93
C SER A 277 -30.86 -12.77 -3.74
N ASN A 278 -29.96 -13.76 -3.68
CA ASN A 278 -30.34 -15.15 -3.40
C ASN A 278 -30.86 -15.37 -1.98
N VAL A 279 -30.34 -14.66 -0.97
CA VAL A 279 -30.95 -14.65 0.38
C VAL A 279 -32.39 -14.14 0.31
N LYS A 280 -32.63 -12.95 -0.28
CA LYS A 280 -33.99 -12.40 -0.46
C LYS A 280 -34.89 -13.26 -1.36
N LYS A 281 -34.32 -13.98 -2.33
CA LYS A 281 -35.06 -14.87 -3.22
C LYS A 281 -35.44 -16.17 -2.50
N ASN A 282 -34.63 -16.66 -1.56
CA ASN A 282 -34.96 -17.79 -0.70
C ASN A 282 -36.00 -17.40 0.37
N GLU A 283 -35.90 -16.21 0.96
CA GLU A 283 -36.94 -15.64 1.83
C GLU A 283 -38.30 -15.63 1.10
N LYS A 284 -38.35 -15.16 -0.16
CA LYS A 284 -39.56 -15.22 -0.99
C LYS A 284 -39.93 -16.60 -1.52
N LYS A 285 -39.00 -17.53 -1.72
CA LYS A 285 -39.32 -18.89 -2.18
C LYS A 285 -40.01 -19.74 -1.11
N GLY A 286 -39.93 -19.34 0.16
CA GLY A 286 -40.79 -19.86 1.22
C GLY A 286 -42.28 -19.54 1.04
N GLU A 287 -42.64 -18.60 0.15
CA GLU A 287 -44.03 -18.18 -0.11
C GLU A 287 -44.58 -18.65 -1.47
N MET A 288 -43.72 -19.06 -2.42
CA MET A 288 -44.14 -19.44 -3.79
C MET A 288 -43.30 -20.56 -4.41
N GLU A 289 -43.83 -21.79 -4.38
CA GLU A 289 -43.45 -22.88 -5.31
C GLU A 289 -44.68 -23.48 -6.00
N VAL A 290 -45.04 -22.92 -7.16
CA VAL A 290 -45.97 -23.52 -8.14
C VAL A 290 -45.46 -23.21 -9.56
N GLU A 291 -45.30 -24.26 -10.37
CA GLU A 291 -45.23 -24.34 -11.85
C GLU A 291 -44.04 -23.78 -12.68
N SER A 292 -43.62 -24.61 -13.67
CA SER A 292 -42.82 -24.38 -14.92
C SER A 292 -41.43 -23.70 -14.84
N LYS A 293 -40.31 -24.19 -15.40
CA LYS A 293 -39.92 -25.13 -16.49
C LYS A 293 -39.99 -24.64 -17.96
N VAL A 294 -39.08 -25.23 -18.75
CA VAL A 294 -38.76 -25.17 -20.20
C VAL A 294 -37.75 -24.10 -20.65
N GLU A 295 -36.76 -24.49 -21.48
CA GLU A 295 -35.47 -25.19 -21.17
C GLU A 295 -34.59 -25.41 -22.47
N GLU A 296 -33.93 -24.38 -23.02
CA GLU A 296 -33.07 -24.38 -24.25
C GLU A 296 -31.90 -23.34 -24.14
N GLU A 297 -30.63 -23.39 -24.63
CA GLU A 297 -29.75 -24.25 -25.48
C GLU A 297 -29.67 -23.94 -27.01
N GLU A 298 -28.51 -23.69 -27.70
CA GLU A 298 -27.08 -23.48 -27.31
C GLU A 298 -26.52 -22.05 -27.64
N GLU A 299 -25.58 -21.67 -28.55
CA GLU A 299 -24.69 -22.22 -29.64
C GLU A 299 -23.52 -21.17 -29.86
N GLU A 300 -22.40 -21.23 -30.63
CA GLU A 300 -21.69 -22.16 -31.58
C GLU A 300 -20.14 -21.84 -31.60
N LYS A 301 -19.41 -21.71 -32.76
CA LYS A 301 -17.90 -21.66 -32.90
C LYS A 301 -17.37 -20.48 -33.80
N GLU A 302 -16.24 -20.41 -34.54
CA GLU A 302 -15.14 -21.32 -35.03
C GLU A 302 -13.88 -20.55 -35.59
N LYS A 303 -12.74 -21.24 -35.85
CA LYS A 303 -11.51 -20.93 -36.68
C LYS A 303 -10.34 -20.09 -36.09
N GLU A 304 -9.03 -20.44 -36.21
CA GLU A 304 -8.13 -21.16 -37.18
C GLU A 304 -7.46 -20.25 -38.25
N GLU A 305 -6.18 -20.40 -38.68
CA GLU A 305 -4.96 -21.04 -38.12
C GLU A 305 -3.67 -20.53 -38.88
N GLU A 306 -2.59 -21.33 -38.97
CA GLU A 306 -1.24 -21.13 -39.61
C GLU A 306 -0.28 -20.10 -38.95
N GLU A 307 0.95 -20.40 -38.51
CA GLU A 307 2.15 -21.15 -39.00
C GLU A 307 3.15 -20.35 -39.86
N SER A 308 4.39 -20.19 -39.36
CA SER A 308 5.64 -20.50 -40.09
C SER A 308 6.87 -20.34 -39.18
N LYS A 309 8.00 -20.94 -39.58
CA LYS A 309 9.19 -21.16 -38.75
C LYS A 309 10.44 -20.47 -39.35
N ASN A 310 11.43 -20.17 -38.52
CA ASN A 310 12.84 -20.12 -38.92
C ASN A 310 13.76 -20.36 -37.70
N GLU A 311 14.92 -20.96 -37.94
CA GLU A 311 15.94 -21.31 -36.93
C GLU A 311 17.32 -20.72 -37.31
N ASN A 312 18.31 -20.95 -36.43
CA ASN A 312 19.69 -20.42 -36.44
C ASN A 312 19.84 -18.96 -35.93
N GLU A 313 20.92 -18.58 -35.23
CA GLU A 313 22.14 -19.32 -34.88
C GLU A 313 22.69 -18.94 -33.48
N ASN A 314 23.65 -19.69 -32.95
CA ASN A 314 24.11 -19.55 -31.55
C ASN A 314 25.19 -18.47 -31.35
N GLU A 315 24.85 -17.38 -30.66
CA GLU A 315 25.80 -16.64 -29.81
C GLU A 315 25.37 -16.68 -28.35
N LYS A 316 26.33 -16.82 -27.41
CA LYS A 316 26.08 -16.69 -25.96
C LYS A 316 26.00 -15.23 -25.53
N VAL A 317 25.06 -14.50 -26.12
CA VAL A 317 24.54 -13.26 -25.53
C VAL A 317 23.94 -13.61 -24.17
N VAL A 318 24.22 -12.81 -23.13
CA VAL A 318 23.42 -12.85 -21.91
C VAL A 318 22.09 -12.17 -22.24
N GLU A 319 21.14 -12.99 -22.69
CA GLU A 319 19.82 -12.56 -23.15
C GLU A 319 19.11 -11.80 -22.03
N LYS A 320 19.16 -10.46 -22.13
CA LYS A 320 18.31 -9.59 -21.33
C LYS A 320 16.89 -9.76 -21.83
N LYS A 321 16.14 -10.67 -21.21
CA LYS A 321 14.68 -10.71 -21.34
C LYS A 321 14.15 -9.30 -21.09
N GLU A 322 13.62 -8.66 -22.13
CA GLU A 322 12.96 -7.38 -21.99
C GLU A 322 11.60 -7.62 -21.36
N TYR A 323 11.56 -7.52 -20.04
CA TYR A 323 10.32 -7.54 -19.27
C TYR A 323 9.54 -6.27 -19.58
N THR A 324 8.70 -6.31 -20.61
CA THR A 324 7.76 -5.24 -20.99
C THR A 324 6.64 -5.15 -19.96
N THR A 325 6.94 -4.60 -18.78
CA THR A 325 6.01 -4.49 -17.64
C THR A 325 4.99 -3.35 -17.82
N GLU A 326 4.27 -3.32 -18.94
CA GLU A 326 3.11 -2.44 -19.12
C GLU A 326 1.91 -2.97 -18.33
N PHE A 327 1.99 -2.88 -17.00
CA PHE A 327 0.83 -3.04 -16.14
C PHE A 327 -0.11 -1.85 -16.34
N GLU A 328 -1.35 -2.11 -16.75
CA GLU A 328 -2.28 -1.05 -17.14
C GLU A 328 -2.65 -0.07 -16.01
N GLY A 329 -2.41 -0.44 -14.74
CA GLY A 329 -2.75 0.31 -13.53
C GLY A 329 -2.05 1.67 -13.38
N GLY A 330 -0.99 1.94 -14.15
CA GLY A 330 -0.27 3.22 -14.10
C GLY A 330 0.61 3.37 -12.85
N HIS A 331 0.89 4.62 -12.46
CA HIS A 331 1.46 4.93 -11.16
C HIS A 331 0.34 5.41 -10.24
N SER A 332 -0.02 4.57 -9.27
CA SER A 332 -0.87 4.92 -8.13
C SER A 332 -0.21 4.40 -6.87
N ALA A 333 -0.35 5.14 -5.77
CA ALA A 333 0.19 4.72 -4.47
C ALA A 333 -0.46 3.38 -4.02
N GLY A 334 -1.71 3.13 -4.44
CA GLY A 334 -2.38 1.85 -4.30
C GLY A 334 -1.60 0.70 -4.92
N PHE A 335 -1.35 0.76 -6.24
CA PHE A 335 -0.68 -0.30 -6.99
C PHE A 335 0.80 -0.44 -6.60
N ASP A 336 1.52 0.65 -6.34
CA ASP A 336 2.91 0.60 -5.87
C ASP A 336 3.01 0.06 -4.42
N SER A 337 2.02 0.29 -3.56
CA SER A 337 1.95 -0.41 -2.25
C SER A 337 1.71 -1.93 -2.42
N PHE A 338 0.94 -2.35 -3.43
CA PHE A 338 0.69 -3.76 -3.74
C PHE A 338 1.94 -4.46 -4.32
N MET A 339 2.63 -3.81 -5.26
CA MET A 339 3.92 -4.31 -5.76
C MET A 339 4.93 -4.43 -4.61
N THR A 340 5.02 -3.43 -3.74
CA THR A 340 5.85 -3.47 -2.53
C THR A 340 5.50 -4.65 -1.62
N ALA A 341 4.21 -4.96 -1.44
CA ALA A 341 3.75 -6.08 -0.64
C ALA A 341 4.21 -7.44 -1.21
N ILE A 342 4.05 -7.66 -2.51
CA ILE A 342 4.51 -8.88 -3.20
C ILE A 342 6.04 -9.01 -3.12
N VAL A 343 6.77 -7.91 -3.37
CA VAL A 343 8.24 -7.88 -3.30
C VAL A 343 8.73 -8.24 -1.91
N PHE A 344 8.13 -7.72 -0.84
CA PHE A 344 8.52 -8.09 0.53
C PHE A 344 8.17 -9.53 0.86
N TYR A 345 6.97 -10.00 0.51
CA TYR A 345 6.55 -11.39 0.73
C TYR A 345 7.56 -12.37 0.14
N PHE A 346 7.97 -12.15 -1.12
CA PHE A 346 9.02 -12.94 -1.78
C PHE A 346 10.36 -12.90 -1.04
N LEU A 347 10.84 -11.71 -0.66
CA LEU A 347 12.11 -11.56 0.06
C LEU A 347 12.09 -12.31 1.41
N THR A 348 10.95 -12.35 2.10
CA THR A 348 10.78 -13.12 3.36
C THR A 348 10.73 -14.65 3.18
N ASP A 349 10.70 -15.16 1.95
CA ASP A 349 10.91 -16.59 1.66
C ASP A 349 12.38 -16.89 1.27
N LYS A 350 13.06 -15.93 0.64
CA LYS A 350 14.49 -16.04 0.24
C LYS A 350 15.47 -15.90 1.39
N PHE A 351 15.08 -15.23 2.47
CA PHE A 351 15.87 -15.04 3.68
C PHE A 351 15.28 -15.79 4.87
N ASP A 352 16.12 -16.14 5.85
CA ASP A 352 15.64 -16.61 7.16
C ASP A 352 15.29 -15.43 8.08
N LEU A 353 14.46 -15.69 9.10
CA LEU A 353 13.77 -14.64 9.86
C LEU A 353 14.73 -13.69 10.60
N ASP A 354 15.85 -14.21 11.12
CA ASP A 354 16.87 -13.41 11.81
C ASP A 354 17.60 -12.45 10.85
N GLU A 355 17.73 -12.82 9.58
CA GLU A 355 18.30 -11.96 8.54
C GLU A 355 17.31 -10.87 8.12
N ILE A 356 16.02 -11.19 7.99
CA ILE A 356 14.96 -10.17 7.79
C ILE A 356 14.93 -9.17 8.95
N GLU A 357 14.86 -9.63 10.21
CA GLU A 357 14.86 -8.75 11.38
C GLU A 357 16.14 -7.89 11.48
N SER A 358 17.26 -8.29 10.86
CA SER A 358 18.48 -7.45 10.80
C SER A 358 18.31 -6.16 9.98
N PHE A 359 17.32 -6.11 9.06
CA PHE A 359 16.96 -4.91 8.30
C PHE A 359 15.91 -4.04 8.98
N LYS A 360 15.35 -4.48 10.11
CA LYS A 360 14.32 -3.77 10.87
C LYS A 360 14.83 -2.41 11.31
N GLY A 361 14.05 -1.36 11.02
CA GLY A 361 14.48 0.01 11.27
C GLY A 361 15.75 0.39 10.49
N SER A 362 15.95 -0.14 9.28
CA SER A 362 17.01 0.29 8.37
C SER A 362 16.43 0.72 7.02
N LEU A 363 16.70 1.96 6.63
CA LEU A 363 16.19 2.53 5.37
C LEU A 363 17.27 2.50 4.28
N PHE A 364 16.86 2.44 3.01
CA PHE A 364 17.78 2.56 1.89
C PHE A 364 18.35 3.98 1.81
N GLY A 365 19.67 4.08 1.60
CA GLY A 365 20.37 5.35 1.71
C GLY A 365 21.16 5.81 0.49
N GLY A 366 20.92 5.22 -0.69
CA GLY A 366 21.77 5.41 -1.85
C GLY A 366 23.16 4.80 -1.65
N ASN A 367 23.87 4.52 -2.76
CA ASN A 367 25.20 3.90 -2.75
C ASN A 367 25.33 2.67 -1.84
N ARG A 368 24.24 1.89 -1.70
CA ARG A 368 24.07 0.73 -0.79
C ARG A 368 24.44 0.99 0.69
N LYS A 369 24.41 2.24 1.16
CA LYS A 369 24.68 2.56 2.57
C LYS A 369 23.41 2.40 3.41
N ILE A 370 23.48 1.50 4.38
CA ILE A 370 22.41 1.24 5.36
C ILE A 370 22.17 2.50 6.20
N PHE A 371 20.95 3.01 6.21
CA PHE A 371 20.53 4.06 7.12
C PHE A 371 19.93 3.40 8.37
N GLN A 372 20.80 2.86 9.23
CA GLN A 372 20.39 2.29 10.51
C GLN A 372 19.74 3.37 11.38
N LEU A 373 18.49 3.15 11.77
CA LEU A 373 17.76 3.99 12.71
C LEU A 373 18.24 3.77 14.15
#